data_AF-A0A662P9Q1-F1
#
_entry.id   AF-A0A662P9Q1-F1
#
_cell.length_a   1.000
_cell.length_b   1.000
_cell.length_c   1.000
_cell.angle_alpha   90.00
_cell.angle_beta   90.00
_cell.angle_gamma   90.00
#
_symmetry.space_group_name_H-M   'P 1'
#
loop_
_entity.id
_entity.type
_entity.pdbx_description
1 polymer ?
#
loop_
_entity_poly.entity_id
_entity_poly.type
_entity_poly.pdbx_seq_one_letter_code
_entity_poly.pdbx_strand_id
1 'polypeptide(L)'
;SETLDVLGEAIRNRRVIGSILISNVGYIEDRDSLVQAADYLLRLEGISTVLVFGILGDEIHMSARSNDVRVNIGKVMERAFRELGSAGGHPKAAGAKVPLGLFKAVKDKETLVRLVGDAVTKKFLEALGKPAEVLEERSTEEKKYS
;
A
#
# COMPACT_ATOMS: atom_id res chain seq x y z
N SER A 1 5.93 -13.20 16.50
CA SER A 1 4.51 -12.81 16.49
C SER A 1 4.29 -12.21 15.13
N GLU A 2 3.27 -12.67 14.41
CA GLU A 2 2.99 -12.27 13.02
C GLU A 2 3.03 -10.74 12.83
N THR A 3 2.50 -9.98 13.79
CA THR A 3 2.56 -8.51 13.80
C THR A 3 3.98 -7.95 13.68
N LEU A 4 4.95 -8.52 14.39
CA LEU A 4 6.35 -8.07 14.34
C LEU A 4 7.00 -8.43 13.00
N ASP A 5 6.62 -9.56 12.43
CA ASP A 5 7.13 -10.00 11.12
C ASP A 5 6.59 -9.10 10.01
N VAL A 6 5.28 -8.81 10.01
CA VAL A 6 4.63 -7.87 9.10
C VAL A 6 5.20 -6.47 9.27
N LEU A 7 5.44 -5.99 10.50
CA LEU A 7 6.08 -4.69 10.71
C LEU A 7 7.50 -4.66 10.14
N GLY A 8 8.28 -5.73 10.36
CA GLY A 8 9.63 -5.87 9.80
C GLY A 8 9.62 -5.82 8.28
N GLU A 9 8.71 -6.54 7.64
CA GLU A 9 8.50 -6.49 6.18
C GLU A 9 8.06 -5.10 5.73
N ALA A 10 7.14 -4.47 6.45
CA ALA A 10 6.63 -3.16 6.09
C ALA A 10 7.74 -2.09 6.12
N ILE A 11 8.67 -2.18 7.07
CA ILE A 11 9.85 -1.33 7.15
C ILE A 11 10.82 -1.65 6.00
N ARG A 12 11.12 -2.93 5.73
CA ARG A 12 12.04 -3.34 4.65
C ARG A 12 11.55 -2.89 3.28
N ASN A 13 10.27 -3.07 2.99
CA ASN A 13 9.68 -2.86 1.66
C ASN A 13 9.11 -1.45 1.48
N ARG A 14 9.36 -0.53 2.42
CA ARG A 14 8.85 0.84 2.36
C ARG A 14 9.37 1.57 1.12
N ARG A 15 8.45 2.24 0.42
CA ARG A 15 8.75 3.18 -0.67
C ARG A 15 8.30 4.57 -0.22
N VAL A 16 9.20 5.54 -0.25
CA VAL A 16 8.92 6.92 0.17
C VAL A 16 8.90 7.84 -1.05
N ILE A 17 7.82 8.61 -1.18
CA ILE A 17 7.55 9.54 -2.28
C ILE A 17 7.17 10.88 -1.65
N GLY A 18 8.13 11.79 -1.53
CA GLY A 18 7.96 12.98 -0.70
C GLY A 18 7.63 12.58 0.74
N SER A 19 6.45 12.96 1.23
CA SER A 19 5.95 12.60 2.57
C SER A 19 4.99 11.40 2.59
N ILE A 20 4.86 10.68 1.48
CA ILE A 20 3.99 9.50 1.35
C ILE A 20 4.84 8.24 1.48
N LEU A 21 4.45 7.31 2.35
CA LEU A 21 5.06 5.99 2.47
C LEU A 21 4.08 4.91 2.04
N ILE A 22 4.52 4.04 1.13
CA ILE A 22 3.73 2.91 0.64
C ILE A 22 4.53 1.63 0.91
N SER A 23 3.90 0.59 1.45
CA SER A 23 4.57 -0.68 1.72
C SER A 23 3.69 -1.88 1.42
N ASN A 24 4.23 -2.82 0.64
CA ASN A 24 3.65 -4.13 0.39
C ASN A 24 4.34 -5.14 1.30
N VAL A 25 3.57 -5.81 2.16
CA VAL A 25 4.09 -6.80 3.12
C VAL A 25 3.99 -8.23 2.60
N GLY A 26 3.58 -8.42 1.34
CA GLY A 26 3.42 -9.75 0.74
C GLY A 26 2.18 -10.45 1.27
N TYR A 27 2.33 -11.71 1.67
CA TYR A 27 1.23 -12.49 2.24
C TYR A 27 1.10 -12.25 3.74
N ILE A 28 -0.13 -12.16 4.22
CA ILE A 28 -0.47 -12.02 5.64
C ILE A 28 -1.46 -13.12 6.04
N GLU A 29 -1.58 -13.36 7.33
CA GLU A 29 -2.61 -14.24 7.93
C GLU A 29 -3.67 -13.41 8.66
N ASP A 30 -3.31 -12.24 9.18
CA ASP A 30 -4.18 -11.29 9.87
C ASP A 30 -4.10 -9.87 9.29
N ARG A 31 -5.26 -9.27 8.99
CA ARG A 31 -5.38 -7.89 8.50
C ARG A 31 -5.04 -6.84 9.57
N ASP A 32 -5.18 -7.15 10.85
CA ASP A 32 -4.93 -6.19 11.93
C ASP A 32 -3.43 -5.88 12.08
N SER A 33 -2.57 -6.74 11.53
CA SER A 33 -1.13 -6.49 11.37
C SER A 33 -0.84 -5.28 10.45
N LEU A 34 -1.64 -5.09 9.39
CA LEU A 34 -1.51 -3.95 8.47
C LEU A 34 -1.86 -2.62 9.14
N VAL A 35 -2.85 -2.65 10.04
CA VAL A 35 -3.25 -1.48 10.84
C VAL A 35 -2.09 -1.03 11.72
N GLN A 36 -1.51 -1.96 12.46
CA GLN A 36 -0.39 -1.69 13.37
C GLN A 36 0.86 -1.23 12.61
N ALA A 37 1.17 -1.85 11.48
CA ALA A 37 2.26 -1.42 10.61
C ALA A 37 2.04 0.01 10.09
N ALA A 38 0.83 0.33 9.60
CA ALA A 38 0.52 1.67 9.11
C ALA A 38 0.65 2.75 10.20
N ASP A 39 0.16 2.45 11.41
CA ASP A 39 0.26 3.36 12.55
C ASP A 39 1.71 3.59 13.01
N TYR A 40 2.56 2.56 12.95
CA TYR A 40 3.98 2.69 13.26
C TYR A 40 4.70 3.54 12.20
N LEU A 41 4.51 3.22 10.91
CA LEU A 41 5.20 3.89 9.81
C LEU A 41 4.81 5.37 9.69
N LEU A 42 3.59 5.74 10.12
CA LEU A 42 3.15 7.15 10.15
C LEU A 42 3.94 7.99 11.16
N ARG A 43 4.57 7.35 12.16
CA ARG A 43 5.40 8.05 13.17
C ARG A 43 6.82 8.30 12.69
N LEU A 44 7.21 7.76 11.53
CA LEU A 44 8.52 8.01 10.97
C LEU A 44 8.64 9.48 10.56
N GLU A 45 9.82 10.04 10.78
CA GLU A 45 10.11 11.44 10.46
C GLU A 45 9.90 11.70 8.96
N GLY A 46 9.27 12.84 8.66
CA GLY A 46 8.97 13.26 7.28
C GLY A 46 7.77 12.56 6.64
N ILE A 47 7.14 11.58 7.28
CA ILE A 47 5.97 10.87 6.75
C ILE A 47 4.67 11.52 7.24
N SER A 48 3.79 11.87 6.30
CA SER A 48 2.46 12.44 6.60
C SER A 48 1.31 11.55 6.16
N THR A 49 1.55 10.61 5.24
CA THR A 49 0.55 9.70 4.70
C THR A 49 1.17 8.32 4.48
N VAL A 50 0.45 7.27 4.88
CA VAL A 50 0.90 5.88 4.79
C VAL A 50 -0.15 5.01 4.13
N LEU A 51 0.27 4.07 3.28
CA LEU A 51 -0.50 2.92 2.84
C LEU A 51 0.31 1.64 3.08
N VAL A 52 -0.24 0.71 3.84
CA VAL A 52 0.30 -0.65 4.00
C VAL A 52 -0.72 -1.65 3.46
N PHE A 53 -0.27 -2.62 2.69
CA PHE A 53 -1.15 -3.62 2.10
C PHE A 53 -0.47 -4.98 1.94
N GLY A 54 -1.29 -6.02 1.88
CA GLY A 54 -0.85 -7.40 1.70
C GLY A 54 -1.96 -8.27 1.13
N ILE A 55 -1.63 -9.52 0.82
CA ILE A 55 -2.53 -10.53 0.25
C ILE A 55 -2.97 -11.48 1.37
N LEU A 56 -4.27 -11.60 1.57
CA LEU A 56 -4.88 -12.57 2.48
C LEU A 56 -5.84 -13.45 1.67
N GLY A 57 -5.47 -14.73 1.50
CA GLY A 57 -6.18 -15.63 0.61
C GLY A 57 -6.26 -15.06 -0.81
N ASP A 58 -7.49 -14.77 -1.25
CA ASP A 58 -7.82 -14.35 -2.61
C ASP A 58 -8.06 -12.84 -2.76
N GLU A 59 -7.66 -12.06 -1.74
CA GLU A 59 -7.98 -10.66 -1.61
C GLU A 59 -6.75 -9.84 -1.19
N ILE A 60 -6.69 -8.60 -1.68
CA ILE A 60 -5.73 -7.59 -1.29
C ILE A 60 -6.36 -6.76 -0.18
N HIS A 61 -5.72 -6.73 0.97
CA HIS A 61 -6.12 -5.96 2.14
C HIS A 61 -5.22 -4.75 2.31
N MET A 62 -5.82 -3.60 2.64
CA MET A 62 -5.12 -2.32 2.70
C MET A 62 -5.52 -1.53 3.94
N SER A 63 -4.53 -0.90 4.57
CA SER A 63 -4.69 0.05 5.67
C SER A 63 -3.97 1.34 5.34
N ALA A 64 -4.71 2.46 5.34
CA ALA A 64 -4.18 3.78 5.07
C ALA A 64 -4.33 4.70 6.28
N ARG A 65 -3.33 5.58 6.48
CA ARG A 65 -3.30 6.59 7.53
C ARG A 65 -2.83 7.93 6.98
N SER A 66 -3.32 9.03 7.53
CA SER A 66 -2.81 10.36 7.19
C SER A 66 -2.93 11.33 8.36
N ASN A 67 -1.86 12.08 8.61
CA ASN A 67 -1.84 13.25 9.49
C ASN A 67 -1.85 14.57 8.69
N ASP A 68 -1.76 14.51 7.35
CA ASP A 68 -1.92 15.70 6.51
C ASP A 68 -3.38 16.16 6.52
N VAL A 69 -3.63 17.34 7.10
CA VAL A 69 -4.96 17.95 7.23
C VAL A 69 -5.62 18.28 5.89
N ARG A 70 -4.84 18.35 4.80
CA ARG A 70 -5.34 18.59 3.45
C ARG A 70 -5.82 17.31 2.78
N VAL A 71 -5.50 16.15 3.34
CA VAL A 71 -5.81 14.83 2.78
C VAL A 71 -6.89 14.15 3.61
N ASN A 72 -8.07 13.95 3.01
CA ASN A 72 -9.06 13.03 3.56
C ASN A 72 -8.77 11.61 3.04
N ILE A 73 -8.10 10.80 3.85
CA ILE A 73 -7.63 9.47 3.41
C ILE A 73 -8.78 8.50 3.12
N GLY A 74 -9.92 8.63 3.82
CA GLY A 74 -11.15 7.89 3.51
C GLY A 74 -11.62 8.11 2.08
N LYS A 75 -11.74 9.38 1.67
CA LYS A 75 -12.13 9.74 0.30
C LYS A 75 -11.08 9.32 -0.74
N VAL A 76 -9.79 9.36 -0.40
CA VAL A 76 -8.72 8.87 -1.28
C VAL A 76 -8.89 7.37 -1.54
N MET A 77 -9.05 6.56 -0.48
CA MET A 77 -9.23 5.12 -0.61
C MET A 77 -10.52 4.78 -1.37
N GLU A 78 -11.61 5.51 -1.13
CA GLU A 78 -12.86 5.34 -1.89
C GLU A 78 -12.65 5.59 -3.38
N ARG A 79 -12.05 6.73 -3.76
CA ARG A 79 -11.75 7.02 -5.18
C ARG A 79 -10.85 5.97 -5.82
N ALA A 80 -9.86 5.46 -5.07
CA ALA A 80 -8.89 4.51 -5.61
C ALA A 80 -9.46 3.09 -5.82
N PHE A 81 -10.29 2.61 -4.88
CA PHE A 81 -10.56 1.18 -4.76
C PHE A 81 -12.06 0.80 -4.65
N ARG A 82 -12.99 1.76 -4.49
CA ARG A 82 -14.42 1.45 -4.31
C ARG A 82 -15.02 0.69 -5.49
N GLU A 83 -14.59 0.97 -6.71
CA GLU A 83 -15.10 0.28 -7.90
C GLU A 83 -14.55 -1.16 -8.04
N LEU A 84 -13.49 -1.50 -7.32
CA LEU A 84 -12.81 -2.79 -7.39
C LEU A 84 -13.19 -3.72 -6.24
N GLY A 85 -13.87 -3.21 -5.22
CA GLY A 85 -14.17 -3.96 -4.00
C GLY A 85 -14.82 -3.07 -2.94
N SER A 86 -14.36 -3.17 -1.70
CA SER A 86 -14.79 -2.27 -0.62
C SER A 86 -13.70 -1.28 -0.28
N ALA A 87 -14.08 -0.02 -0.06
CA ALA A 87 -13.18 1.03 0.38
C ALA A 87 -13.96 2.09 1.14
N GLY A 88 -13.33 2.70 2.14
CA GLY A 88 -13.97 3.69 3.00
C GLY A 88 -13.15 4.02 4.24
N GLY A 89 -13.63 4.97 5.03
CA GLY A 89 -13.04 5.30 6.31
C GLY A 89 -13.28 6.75 6.73
N HIS A 90 -12.47 7.17 7.69
CA HIS A 90 -12.47 8.51 8.26
C HIS A 90 -11.36 9.38 7.61
N PRO A 91 -11.37 10.70 7.86
CA PRO A 91 -10.37 11.60 7.27
C PRO A 91 -8.90 11.22 7.54
N LYS A 92 -8.60 10.57 8.68
CA LYS A 92 -7.24 10.18 9.08
C LYS A 92 -6.92 8.69 9.00
N ALA A 93 -7.93 7.83 8.88
CA ALA A 93 -7.74 6.38 8.85
C ALA A 93 -8.77 5.72 7.94
N ALA A 94 -8.32 4.86 7.04
CA ALA A 94 -9.17 4.21 6.05
C ALA A 94 -8.64 2.82 5.69
N GLY A 95 -9.48 2.04 5.03
CA GLY A 95 -9.12 0.71 4.55
C GLY A 95 -9.79 0.39 3.22
N ALA A 96 -9.26 -0.62 2.56
CA ALA A 96 -9.87 -1.21 1.38
C ALA A 96 -9.62 -2.72 1.32
N LYS A 97 -10.53 -3.43 0.67
CA LYS A 97 -10.41 -4.83 0.29
C LYS A 97 -10.78 -5.00 -1.17
N VAL A 98 -9.89 -5.61 -1.94
CA VAL A 98 -10.06 -5.82 -3.39
C VAL A 98 -9.79 -7.29 -3.73
N PRO A 99 -10.68 -8.00 -4.43
CA PRO A 99 -10.40 -9.34 -4.91
C PRO A 99 -9.20 -9.34 -5.88
N LEU A 100 -8.36 -10.37 -5.83
CA LEU A 100 -7.23 -10.51 -6.77
C LEU A 100 -7.69 -10.55 -8.24
N GLY A 101 -8.92 -11.01 -8.50
CA GLY A 101 -9.48 -11.08 -9.85
C GLY A 101 -8.58 -11.88 -10.80
N LEU A 102 -8.19 -11.28 -11.92
CA LEU A 102 -7.33 -11.90 -12.92
C LEU A 102 -5.94 -12.28 -12.38
N PHE A 103 -5.46 -11.60 -11.32
CA PHE A 103 -4.17 -11.93 -10.74
C PHE A 103 -4.11 -13.33 -10.11
N LYS A 104 -5.27 -13.95 -9.81
CA LYS A 104 -5.32 -15.35 -9.34
C LYS A 104 -4.71 -16.35 -10.32
N ALA A 105 -4.64 -16.01 -11.61
CA ALA A 105 -4.02 -16.88 -12.62
C ALA A 105 -2.48 -16.94 -12.50
N VAL A 106 -1.86 -15.99 -11.79
CA VAL A 106 -0.41 -15.94 -11.58
C VAL A 106 -0.04 -16.96 -10.50
N LYS A 107 0.66 -18.02 -10.91
CA LYS A 107 1.09 -19.10 -10.00
C LYS A 107 2.34 -18.73 -9.18
N ASP A 108 3.18 -17.87 -9.74
CA ASP A 108 4.39 -17.44 -9.07
C ASP A 108 4.08 -16.36 -8.02
N LYS A 109 4.37 -16.67 -6.75
CA LYS A 109 4.01 -15.82 -5.61
C LYS A 109 4.74 -14.48 -5.65
N GLU A 110 6.02 -14.49 -6.01
CA GLU A 110 6.84 -13.27 -6.05
C GLU A 110 6.36 -12.32 -7.15
N THR A 111 6.09 -12.86 -8.34
CA THR A 111 5.49 -12.11 -9.45
C THR A 111 4.13 -11.55 -9.06
N LEU A 112 3.28 -12.34 -8.38
CA LEU A 112 1.98 -11.87 -7.91
C LEU A 112 2.12 -10.69 -6.94
N VAL A 113 2.98 -10.82 -5.93
CA VAL A 113 3.27 -9.76 -4.95
C VAL A 113 3.74 -8.49 -5.65
N ARG A 114 4.64 -8.61 -6.64
CA ARG A 114 5.12 -7.46 -7.42
C ARG A 114 4.02 -6.79 -8.23
N LEU A 115 3.22 -7.56 -8.97
CA LEU A 115 2.11 -7.03 -9.79
C LEU A 115 1.05 -6.32 -8.95
N VAL A 116 0.69 -6.92 -7.81
CA VAL A 116 -0.21 -6.29 -6.82
C VAL A 116 0.43 -5.01 -6.28
N GLY A 117 1.72 -5.06 -5.95
CA GLY A 117 2.52 -3.92 -5.51
C GLY A 117 2.39 -2.73 -6.45
N ASP A 118 2.65 -2.95 -7.74
CA ASP A 118 2.64 -1.91 -8.77
C ASP A 118 1.22 -1.36 -8.98
N ALA A 119 0.21 -2.24 -9.10
CA ALA A 119 -1.17 -1.85 -9.36
C ALA A 119 -1.77 -1.02 -8.21
N VAL A 120 -1.57 -1.45 -6.96
CA VAL A 120 -2.08 -0.75 -5.76
C VAL A 120 -1.38 0.59 -5.59
N THR A 121 -0.04 0.61 -5.72
CA THR A 121 0.75 1.84 -5.61
C THR A 121 0.30 2.89 -6.62
N LYS A 122 0.17 2.50 -7.89
CA LYS A 122 -0.27 3.39 -8.97
C LYS A 122 -1.64 4.00 -8.67
N LYS A 123 -2.64 3.18 -8.37
CA LYS A 123 -4.01 3.65 -8.09
C LYS A 123 -4.07 4.59 -6.89
N PHE A 124 -3.30 4.30 -5.83
CA PHE A 124 -3.27 5.15 -4.65
C PHE A 124 -2.66 6.53 -4.94
N LEU A 125 -1.55 6.58 -5.68
CA LEU A 125 -0.90 7.84 -6.07
C LEU A 125 -1.76 8.67 -7.02
N GLU A 126 -2.39 8.03 -8.02
CA GLU A 126 -3.37 8.67 -8.91
C GLU A 126 -4.52 9.28 -8.11
N ALA A 127 -5.07 8.55 -7.13
CA ALA A 127 -6.10 9.05 -6.25
C ALA A 127 -5.62 10.18 -5.33
N LEU A 128 -4.33 10.32 -5.06
CA LEU A 128 -3.74 11.47 -4.36
C LEU A 128 -3.44 12.65 -5.28
N GLY A 129 -3.68 12.52 -6.59
CA GLY A 129 -3.34 13.54 -7.59
C GLY A 129 -1.84 13.69 -7.82
N LYS A 130 -1.05 12.62 -7.57
CA LYS A 130 0.38 12.59 -7.86
C LYS A 130 0.61 11.92 -9.22
N PRO A 131 1.43 12.52 -10.12
CA PRO A 131 1.70 11.93 -11.43
C PRO A 131 2.52 10.63 -11.29
N ALA A 132 2.31 9.72 -12.25
CA ALA A 132 2.93 8.39 -12.27
C ALA A 132 4.45 8.41 -12.49
N GLU A 133 5.03 9.56 -12.88
CA GLU A 133 6.45 9.77 -13.18
C GLU A 133 7.38 9.40 -12.00
N VAL A 134 6.88 9.42 -10.76
CA VAL A 134 7.63 8.97 -9.57
C VAL A 134 7.96 7.46 -9.59
N LEU A 135 7.25 6.67 -10.40
CA LEU A 135 7.47 5.22 -10.50
C LEU A 135 8.57 4.85 -11.50
N GLU A 136 8.93 5.74 -12.41
CA GLU A 136 9.91 5.47 -13.49
C GLU A 136 11.36 5.78 -13.09
N GLU A 137 11.60 6.73 -12.19
CA GLU A 137 12.95 7.13 -11.79
C GLU A 137 13.77 5.96 -11.16
N ARG A 138 13.12 5.01 -10.47
CA ARG A 138 13.80 3.86 -9.84
C ARG A 138 14.05 2.67 -10.76
N SER A 139 13.24 2.45 -11.80
CA SER A 139 13.49 1.35 -12.75
C SER A 139 14.71 1.64 -13.65
N THR A 140 15.10 2.92 -13.79
CA THR A 140 16.39 3.34 -14.34
C THR A 140 17.56 3.17 -13.37
N GLU A 141 17.37 3.37 -12.06
CA GLU A 141 18.45 3.24 -11.06
C GLU A 141 18.78 1.78 -10.73
N GLU A 142 17.78 0.89 -10.60
CA GLU A 142 18.00 -0.54 -10.34
C GLU A 142 18.67 -1.27 -11.51
N LYS A 143 18.43 -0.83 -12.75
CA LYS A 143 19.15 -1.32 -13.96
C LYS A 143 20.57 -0.79 -14.08
N LYS A 144 20.92 0.29 -13.37
CA LYS A 144 22.25 0.92 -13.47
C LYS A 144 23.29 0.24 -12.57
N TYR A 145 22.83 -0.51 -11.57
CA TYR A 145 23.66 -1.18 -10.57
C TYR A 145 23.45 -2.70 -10.51
N SER A 146 22.75 -3.28 -11.48
CA SER A 146 22.64 -4.72 -11.74
C SER A 146 23.28 -5.06 -13.08
#